data_AF-A0A3C1WUP3-F1
#
_entry.id   AF-A0A3C1WUP3-F1
#
_cell.length_a   1.000
_cell.length_b   1.000
_cell.length_c   1.000
_cell.angle_alpha   90.00
_cell.angle_beta   90.00
_cell.angle_gamma   90.00
#
_symmetry.space_group_name_H-M   'P 1'
#
loop_
_entity.id
_entity.type
_entity.pdbx_description
1 polymer ?
#
loop_
_entity_poly.entity_id
_entity_poly.type
_entity_poly.pdbx_seq_one_letter_code
_entity_poly.pdbx_strand_id
1 'polypeptide(L)'
;MLSPFWQNALISFLTGGGFAAVLGLIQYKIKRKDDSKDKKAAQSDKTDKIAEMVKELIAWKNSQTDLSKNQSEMILGLAHDRIVYLGSKYLQNGEITVQELDDFNQYLYDPYAKLGGNGTGKKIWERVNALPVREPERRKDEQ
;
A
#
# COMPACT_ATOMS: atom_id res chain seq x y z
N MET A 1 -17.45 -7.25 29.58
CA MET A 1 -17.83 -6.82 28.22
C MET A 1 -18.07 -5.32 28.26
N LEU A 2 -17.21 -4.52 27.63
CA LEU A 2 -17.41 -3.07 27.54
C LEU A 2 -18.50 -2.78 26.49
N SER A 3 -19.34 -1.78 26.76
CA SER A 3 -20.51 -1.44 25.93
C SER A 3 -20.10 -0.96 24.53
N PRO A 4 -20.93 -1.19 23.49
CA PRO A 4 -20.66 -0.83 22.08
C PRO A 4 -20.23 0.63 21.83
N PHE A 5 -20.62 1.54 22.73
CA PHE A 5 -20.22 2.95 22.71
C PHE A 5 -18.69 3.18 22.84
N TRP A 6 -17.98 2.36 23.61
CA TRP A 6 -16.53 2.52 23.80
C TRP A 6 -15.72 1.96 22.63
N GLN A 7 -16.27 0.98 21.89
CA GLN A 7 -15.64 0.47 20.68
C GLN A 7 -15.71 1.50 19.54
N ASN A 8 -16.85 2.16 19.36
CA ASN A 8 -17.03 3.19 18.33
C ASN A 8 -16.20 4.44 18.62
N ALA A 9 -16.03 4.83 19.89
CA ALA A 9 -15.17 5.94 20.28
C ALA A 9 -13.68 5.70 19.95
N LEU A 10 -13.20 4.46 20.12
CA LEU A 10 -11.83 4.07 19.77
C LEU A 10 -11.60 4.06 18.25
N ILE A 11 -12.58 3.57 17.48
CA ILE A 11 -12.55 3.52 16.02
C ILE A 11 -12.60 4.94 15.40
N SER A 12 -13.33 5.85 16.04
CA SER A 12 -13.41 7.28 15.65
C SER A 12 -12.09 8.04 15.90
N PHE A 13 -11.28 7.59 16.86
CA PHE A 13 -9.96 8.16 17.16
C PHE A 13 -8.94 7.87 16.03
N LEU A 14 -9.14 6.79 15.29
CA LEU A 14 -8.22 6.31 14.25
C LEU A 14 -8.53 6.89 12.84
N THR A 15 -9.67 7.55 12.63
CA THR A 15 -10.17 7.90 11.28
C THR A 15 -10.40 9.40 10.99
N GLY A 16 -9.87 10.31 11.81
CA GLY A 16 -9.39 11.61 11.27
C GLY A 16 -10.19 12.90 11.53
N GLY A 17 -10.70 13.16 12.73
CA GLY A 17 -11.23 14.50 13.04
C GLY A 17 -11.48 14.87 14.51
N GLY A 18 -11.59 13.90 15.43
CA GLY A 18 -11.97 14.17 16.82
C GLY A 18 -10.89 14.78 17.73
N PHE A 19 -9.63 14.84 17.27
CA PHE A 19 -8.49 15.16 18.13
C PHE A 19 -8.51 16.61 18.64
N ALA A 20 -8.98 17.57 17.83
CA ALA A 20 -9.04 18.98 18.22
C ALA A 20 -10.04 19.26 19.35
N ALA A 21 -11.21 18.60 19.34
CA ALA A 21 -12.22 18.74 20.38
C ALA A 21 -11.76 18.14 21.72
N VAL A 22 -11.09 16.99 21.67
CA VAL A 22 -10.51 16.33 22.86
C VAL A 22 -9.37 17.18 23.44
N LEU A 23 -8.48 17.70 22.60
CA LEU A 23 -7.42 18.63 23.04
C LEU A 23 -8.02 19.92 23.64
N GLY A 24 -9.07 20.48 23.04
CA GLY A 24 -9.76 21.66 23.55
C GLY A 24 -10.37 21.44 24.95
N LEU A 25 -10.97 20.27 25.19
CA LEU A 25 -11.51 19.90 26.51
C LEU A 25 -10.41 19.63 27.54
N ILE A 26 -9.29 19.06 27.12
CA ILE A 26 -8.10 18.86 27.97
C ILE A 26 -7.50 20.22 28.36
N GLN A 27 -7.33 21.14 27.40
CA GLN A 27 -6.86 22.51 27.62
C GLN A 27 -7.82 23.31 28.54
N TYR A 28 -9.13 23.18 28.33
CA TYR A 28 -10.15 23.84 29.17
C TYR A 28 -10.10 23.39 30.64
N LYS A 29 -9.87 22.09 30.90
CA LYS A 29 -9.71 21.58 32.27
C LYS A 29 -8.39 22.00 32.91
N ILE A 30 -7.31 22.13 32.14
CA ILE A 30 -6.00 22.60 32.64
C ILE A 30 -6.07 24.07 33.06
N LYS A 31 -6.77 24.93 32.30
CA LYS A 31 -6.95 26.35 32.63
C LYS A 31 -7.77 26.60 33.92
N ARG A 32 -8.49 25.60 34.43
CA ARG A 32 -9.39 25.73 35.58
C ARG A 32 -8.78 25.35 36.93
N LYS A 33 -7.52 24.89 37.00
CA LYS A 33 -6.96 24.37 38.26
C LYS A 33 -5.52 24.82 38.50
N ASP A 34 -5.39 26.09 38.85
CA ASP A 34 -4.16 26.72 39.35
C ASP A 34 -4.03 26.50 40.87
N ASP A 35 -3.77 25.26 41.30
CA ASP A 35 -3.23 24.93 42.63
C ASP A 35 -1.94 24.16 42.41
N SER A 36 -0.84 24.88 42.59
CA SER A 36 0.41 24.74 41.87
C SER A 36 1.48 23.93 42.62
N LYS A 37 2.36 23.27 41.85
CA LYS A 37 3.60 22.53 42.21
C LYS A 37 3.51 20.99 42.15
N ASP A 38 2.87 20.29 43.09
CA ASP A 38 2.93 18.80 43.09
C ASP A 38 2.22 18.15 41.90
N LYS A 39 1.14 18.77 41.43
CA LYS A 39 0.40 18.31 40.25
C LYS A 39 1.13 18.61 38.93
N LYS A 40 2.05 19.58 38.91
CA LYS A 40 2.84 19.90 37.70
C LYS A 40 3.88 18.82 37.41
N ALA A 41 4.50 18.25 38.44
CA ALA A 41 5.42 17.12 38.29
C ALA A 41 4.69 15.85 37.81
N ALA A 42 3.55 15.50 38.42
CA ALA A 42 2.74 14.35 38.01
C ALA A 42 2.07 14.53 36.64
N GLN A 43 1.72 15.75 36.25
CA GLN A 43 1.19 16.07 34.93
C GLN A 43 2.29 16.02 33.86
N SER A 44 3.51 16.48 34.15
CA SER A 44 4.69 16.36 33.27
C SER A 44 5.01 14.90 32.98
N ASP A 45 5.12 14.07 34.03
CA ASP A 45 5.38 12.62 33.90
C ASP A 45 4.29 11.91 33.07
N LYS A 46 3.03 12.32 33.22
CA LYS A 46 1.92 11.79 32.42
C LYS A 46 1.97 12.28 30.97
N THR A 47 2.38 13.52 30.71
CA THR A 47 2.58 14.03 29.35
C THR A 47 3.78 13.38 28.66
N ASP A 48 4.84 13.08 29.40
CA ASP A 48 6.04 12.39 28.87
C ASP A 48 5.71 10.94 28.49
N LYS A 49 4.92 10.24 29.32
CA LYS A 49 4.38 8.91 28.99
C LYS A 49 3.47 8.92 27.76
N ILE A 50 2.66 9.96 27.58
CA ILE A 50 1.81 10.12 26.39
C ILE A 50 2.68 10.37 25.15
N ALA A 51 3.71 11.21 25.25
CA ALA A 51 4.64 11.46 24.16
C ALA A 51 5.37 10.19 23.72
N GLU A 52 5.79 9.35 24.68
CA GLU A 52 6.46 8.09 24.38
C GLU A 52 5.52 7.09 23.69
N MET A 53 4.28 6.95 24.18
CA MET A 53 3.26 6.12 23.54
C MET A 53 2.93 6.59 22.10
N VAL A 54 2.93 7.90 21.84
CA VAL A 54 2.74 8.45 20.49
C VAL A 54 3.94 8.12 19.58
N LYS A 55 5.17 8.20 20.09
CA LYS A 55 6.36 7.80 19.33
C LYS A 55 6.32 6.31 18.97
N GLU A 56 5.96 5.45 19.92
CA GLU A 56 5.82 4.01 19.68
C GLU A 56 4.75 3.71 18.61
N LEU A 57 3.60 4.41 18.66
CA LEU A 57 2.56 4.29 17.64
C LEU A 57 3.01 4.74 16.24
N ILE A 58 3.76 5.85 16.15
CA ILE A 58 4.33 6.33 14.88
C ILE A 58 5.35 5.31 14.35
N ALA A 59 6.22 4.79 15.21
CA ALA A 59 7.20 3.77 14.85
C ALA A 59 6.52 2.47 14.35
N TRP A 60 5.48 2.01 15.04
CA TRP A 60 4.69 0.86 14.60
C TRP A 60 4.02 1.10 13.24
N LYS A 61 3.38 2.26 13.05
CA LYS A 61 2.75 2.62 11.78
C LYS A 61 3.77 2.63 10.64
N ASN A 62 4.93 3.24 10.88
CA ASN A 62 6.02 3.29 9.90
C ASN A 62 6.57 1.88 9.59
N SER A 63 6.72 1.01 10.60
CA SER A 63 7.20 -0.36 10.40
C SER A 63 6.24 -1.21 9.55
N GLN A 64 4.93 -0.98 9.66
CA GLN A 64 3.92 -1.63 8.84
C GLN A 64 3.94 -1.10 7.40
N THR A 65 4.11 0.22 7.23
CA THR A 65 4.22 0.82 5.90
C THR A 65 5.49 0.34 5.18
N ASP A 66 6.60 0.18 5.88
CA ASP A 66 7.87 -0.25 5.27
C ASP A 66 7.81 -1.70 4.78
N LEU A 67 7.21 -2.62 5.54
CA LEU A 67 7.00 -4.00 5.09
C LEU A 67 6.11 -4.06 3.85
N SER A 68 4.99 -3.34 3.86
CA SER A 68 4.08 -3.31 2.70
C SER A 68 4.73 -2.69 1.46
N LYS A 69 5.58 -1.68 1.66
CA LYS A 69 6.32 -1.01 0.60
C LYS A 69 7.39 -1.93 0.01
N ASN A 70 8.20 -2.57 0.84
CA ASN A 70 9.24 -3.50 0.41
C ASN A 70 8.65 -4.70 -0.35
N GLN A 71 7.51 -5.23 0.12
CA GLN A 71 6.77 -6.27 -0.59
C GLN A 71 6.29 -5.79 -1.96
N SER A 72 5.74 -4.58 -2.03
CA SER A 72 5.28 -3.98 -3.29
C SER A 72 6.44 -3.77 -4.28
N GLU A 73 7.59 -3.29 -3.81
CA GLU A 73 8.80 -3.12 -4.62
C GLU A 73 9.35 -4.46 -5.15
N MET A 74 9.35 -5.51 -4.32
CA MET A 74 9.73 -6.85 -4.74
C MET A 74 8.78 -7.40 -5.82
N ILE A 75 7.46 -7.26 -5.63
CA ILE A 75 6.45 -7.69 -6.61
C ILE A 75 6.61 -6.93 -7.93
N LEU A 76 6.83 -5.62 -7.88
CA LEU A 76 7.14 -4.79 -9.05
C LEU A 76 8.39 -5.29 -9.79
N GLY A 77 9.45 -5.63 -9.05
CA GLY A 77 10.69 -6.19 -9.60
C GLY A 77 10.47 -7.52 -10.32
N LEU A 78 9.72 -8.45 -9.70
CA LEU A 78 9.38 -9.75 -10.29
C LEU A 78 8.47 -9.61 -11.52
N ALA A 79 7.48 -8.72 -11.46
CA ALA A 79 6.61 -8.44 -12.61
C ALA A 79 7.41 -7.83 -13.77
N HIS A 80 8.32 -6.89 -13.48
CA HIS A 80 9.21 -6.32 -14.48
C HIS A 80 10.08 -7.39 -15.15
N ASP A 81 10.73 -8.26 -14.36
CA ASP A 81 11.52 -9.37 -14.90
C ASP A 81 10.68 -10.26 -15.83
N ARG A 82 9.47 -10.62 -15.39
CA ARG A 82 8.58 -11.48 -16.18
C ARG A 82 8.11 -10.82 -17.48
N ILE A 83 7.77 -9.54 -17.45
CA ILE A 83 7.41 -8.74 -18.63
C ILE A 83 8.58 -8.68 -19.61
N VAL A 84 9.80 -8.44 -19.12
CA VAL A 84 11.00 -8.40 -19.95
C VAL A 84 11.25 -9.76 -20.60
N TYR A 85 11.20 -10.83 -19.81
CA TYR A 85 11.46 -12.19 -20.30
C TYR A 85 10.44 -12.62 -21.37
N LEU A 86 9.14 -12.59 -21.04
CA LEU A 86 8.11 -13.03 -21.97
C LEU A 86 7.97 -12.10 -23.15
N GLY A 87 8.00 -10.78 -22.92
CA GLY A 87 7.93 -9.81 -23.99
C GLY A 87 9.08 -9.96 -24.97
N SER A 88 10.30 -10.18 -24.48
CA SER A 88 11.45 -10.46 -25.36
C SER A 88 11.25 -11.74 -26.18
N LYS A 89 10.68 -12.79 -25.57
CA LYS A 89 10.37 -14.04 -26.28
C LYS A 89 9.36 -13.82 -27.42
N TYR A 90 8.27 -13.11 -27.16
CA TYR A 90 7.28 -12.79 -28.19
C TYR A 90 7.87 -11.90 -29.30
N LEU A 91 8.67 -10.89 -28.92
CA LEU A 91 9.34 -10.01 -29.87
C LEU A 91 10.36 -10.74 -30.75
N GLN A 92 11.05 -11.75 -30.20
CA GLN A 92 11.96 -12.60 -30.98
C GLN A 92 11.21 -13.52 -31.95
N ASN A 93 10.06 -14.04 -31.55
CA ASN A 93 9.21 -14.86 -32.43
C ASN A 93 8.60 -14.03 -33.57
N GLY A 94 8.35 -12.73 -33.33
CA GLY A 94 7.80 -11.82 -34.34
C GLY A 94 6.28 -11.96 -34.55
N GLU A 95 5.63 -12.84 -33.80
CA GLU A 95 4.19 -13.06 -33.81
C GLU A 95 3.72 -13.52 -32.41
N ILE A 96 2.43 -13.32 -32.12
CA ILE A 96 1.82 -13.69 -30.83
C ILE A 96 0.41 -14.21 -31.06
N THR A 97 -0.06 -15.16 -30.25
CA THR A 97 -1.49 -15.57 -30.31
C THR A 97 -2.38 -14.58 -29.56
N VAL A 98 -3.68 -14.56 -29.88
CA VAL A 98 -4.67 -13.75 -29.13
C VAL A 98 -4.61 -14.06 -27.63
N GLN A 99 -4.54 -15.34 -27.28
CA GLN A 99 -4.51 -15.78 -25.89
C GLN A 99 -3.24 -15.31 -25.17
N GLU A 100 -2.07 -15.46 -25.79
CA GLU A 100 -0.80 -15.00 -25.20
C GLU A 100 -0.78 -13.48 -25.01
N LEU A 101 -1.34 -12.73 -25.96
CA LEU A 101 -1.42 -11.28 -25.87
C LEU A 101 -2.35 -10.84 -24.73
N ASP A 102 -3.52 -11.48 -24.61
CA ASP A 102 -4.48 -11.21 -23.54
C ASP A 102 -3.90 -11.55 -22.18
N ASP A 103 -3.29 -12.75 -22.04
CA ASP A 103 -2.64 -13.18 -20.81
C ASP A 103 -1.49 -12.25 -20.40
N PHE A 104 -0.69 -11.80 -21.37
CA PHE A 104 0.41 -10.86 -21.14
C PHE A 104 -0.10 -9.51 -20.63
N ASN A 105 -1.19 -9.00 -21.20
CA ASN A 105 -1.79 -7.73 -20.79
C ASN A 105 -2.45 -7.85 -19.41
N GLN A 106 -3.36 -8.82 -19.25
CA GLN A 106 -4.21 -8.95 -18.07
C GLN A 106 -3.43 -9.35 -16.81
N TYR A 107 -2.52 -10.32 -16.93
CA TYR A 107 -1.87 -10.91 -15.75
C TYR A 107 -0.47 -10.36 -15.48
N LEU A 108 0.16 -9.69 -16.43
CA LEU A 108 1.49 -9.11 -16.25
C LEU A 108 1.46 -7.59 -16.32
N TYR A 109 1.09 -7.02 -17.47
CA TYR A 109 1.31 -5.59 -17.69
C TYR A 109 0.34 -4.70 -16.90
N ASP A 110 -0.95 -4.98 -16.93
CA ASP A 110 -1.97 -4.17 -16.25
C ASP A 110 -1.75 -4.07 -14.73
N PRO A 111 -1.55 -5.18 -13.99
CA PRO A 111 -1.26 -5.09 -12.55
C PRO A 111 0.08 -4.39 -12.29
N TYR A 112 1.08 -4.63 -13.13
CA TYR A 112 2.37 -3.95 -13.04
C TYR A 112 2.24 -2.42 -13.21
N ALA A 113 1.49 -1.96 -14.21
CA ALA A 113 1.27 -0.55 -14.47
C ALA A 113 0.50 0.12 -13.31
N LYS A 114 -0.53 -0.55 -12.78
CA LYS A 114 -1.31 -0.08 -11.61
C LYS A 114 -0.46 0.05 -10.34
N LEU A 115 0.57 -0.77 -10.19
CA LEU A 115 1.53 -0.70 -9.08
C LEU A 115 2.60 0.40 -9.25
N GLY A 116 2.57 1.18 -10.34
CA GLY A 116 3.55 2.24 -10.59
C GLY A 116 4.75 1.78 -11.41
N GLY A 117 4.52 0.83 -12.32
CA GLY A 117 5.53 0.27 -13.23
C GLY A 117 6.42 1.31 -13.93
N ASN A 118 7.55 0.84 -14.45
CA ASN A 118 8.59 1.69 -15.03
C ASN A 118 8.47 1.82 -16.56
N GLY A 119 9.24 2.75 -17.11
CA GLY A 119 9.25 3.03 -18.56
C GLY A 119 9.80 1.90 -19.42
N THR A 120 10.63 0.99 -18.89
CA THR A 120 11.17 -0.15 -19.64
C THR A 120 10.08 -1.18 -19.89
N GLY A 121 9.31 -1.55 -18.87
CA GLY A 121 8.17 -2.45 -19.01
C GLY A 121 7.13 -1.93 -20.00
N LYS A 122 6.83 -0.61 -19.95
CA LYS A 122 5.94 0.05 -20.92
C LYS A 122 6.42 -0.09 -22.37
N LYS A 123 7.71 0.14 -22.64
CA LYS A 123 8.26 0.02 -24.00
C LYS A 123 8.16 -1.41 -24.55
N ILE A 124 8.38 -2.41 -23.70
CA ILE A 124 8.25 -3.82 -24.11
C ILE A 124 6.78 -4.13 -24.42
N TRP A 125 5.87 -3.74 -23.54
CA TRP A 125 4.43 -3.92 -23.73
C TRP A 125 3.93 -3.26 -25.03
N GLU A 126 4.33 -2.02 -25.32
CA GLU A 126 3.97 -1.32 -26.57
C GLU A 126 4.39 -2.12 -27.81
N ARG A 127 5.61 -2.67 -27.78
CA ARG A 127 6.14 -3.45 -28.90
C ARG A 127 5.43 -4.81 -29.04
N VAL A 128 5.12 -5.46 -27.92
CA VAL A 128 4.40 -6.75 -27.91
C VAL A 128 2.98 -6.56 -28.46
N ASN A 129 2.27 -5.49 -28.08
CA ASN A 129 0.93 -5.19 -28.61
C ASN A 129 0.92 -4.78 -30.08
N ALA A 130 2.09 -4.45 -30.65
CA ALA A 130 2.24 -4.18 -32.07
C ALA A 130 2.59 -5.43 -32.90
N LEU A 131 2.75 -6.60 -32.27
CA LEU A 131 3.07 -7.83 -32.99
C LEU A 131 1.87 -8.34 -33.81
N PRO A 132 2.12 -8.92 -35.01
CA PRO A 132 1.12 -9.67 -35.75
C PRO A 132 0.50 -10.78 -34.89
N VAL A 133 -0.83 -10.87 -34.94
CA VAL A 133 -1.58 -11.90 -34.24
C VAL A 133 -1.72 -13.12 -35.14
N ARG A 134 -1.28 -14.28 -34.64
CA ARG A 134 -1.43 -15.57 -35.34
C ARG A 134 -2.61 -16.37 -34.78
N GLU A 135 -3.21 -17.20 -35.64
CA GLU A 135 -4.19 -18.17 -35.18
C GLU A 135 -3.53 -19.23 -34.28
N PRO A 136 -4.22 -19.70 -33.23
CA PRO A 136 -3.70 -20.74 -32.36
C PRO A 136 -3.46 -22.02 -33.17
N GLU A 137 -2.30 -22.67 -32.98
CA GLU A 137 -2.07 -23.99 -33.58
C GLU A 137 -3.14 -24.96 -33.07
N ARG A 138 -3.96 -25.51 -33.99
CA ARG A 138 -4.85 -26.63 -33.67
C ARG A 138 -3.99 -27.80 -33.22
N ARG A 139 -4.12 -28.18 -31.95
CA ARG A 139 -3.52 -29.39 -31.38
C ARG A 139 -3.81 -30.58 -32.29
N LYS A 140 -2.75 -31.25 -32.77
CA LYS A 140 -2.83 -32.38 -33.72
C LYS A 140 -3.24 -33.70 -33.07
N ASP A 141 -3.47 -33.67 -31.77
CA ASP A 141 -3.79 -34.77 -30.86
C ASP A 141 -5.30 -35.02 -30.72
N GLU A 142 -6.14 -34.28 -31.45
CA GLU A 142 -7.61 -34.45 -31.49
C GLU A 142 -8.13 -35.10 -32.80
N GLN A 143 -7.29 -35.82 -33.56
CA GLN A 143 -7.67 -36.57 -34.78
C GLN A 143 -7.24 -38.04 -34.73
#